data_AF-A0A448ZTH1-F1
#
_entry.id   AF-A0A448ZTH1-F1
#
_cell.length_a   1.000
_cell.length_b   1.000
_cell.length_c   1.000
_cell.angle_alpha   90.00
_cell.angle_beta   90.00
_cell.angle_gamma   90.00
#
_symmetry.space_group_name_H-M   'P 1'
#
loop_
_entity.id
_entity.type
_entity.pdbx_description
1 polymer ?
#
loop_
_entity_poly.entity_id
_entity_poly.type
_entity_poly.pdbx_seq_one_letter_code
_entity_poly.pdbx_strand_id
1 'polypeptide(L)'
;MRFSTCAVLLLVALVAGVDNIAAAKKAPRSASSRRSSSSGRPSRRSPSSSRRPPVSKRRAEIYEDDEDDYDVGFDDPFDDEEDEYEDAVDDAESEEEEEEYRPKRKSSGSSSRRPPPRKSASRRSSKYDDEDDYPPPRRQSGRRPPPGRRPGPPPRGNRRPGRGGRVVPYTNRRQQPSTFTRGLSAIRNSMPDASSVKEAAMKSLSVARETTSGLSANLYREVKGLTSSELEQVMLKATRPDDTPVKGKHAERLVGVTYQISARYDIYDAVLRKLWAKMAEKDWRTTIKALYILHRFSADGSPEHAPALKARVRELRRTRDPKRKGKFFSSKLLLAGDTSEETAKYRAFLGRYAHYVLLRAQCFGGMFDEIAAPSAKDTKKKKAAPKPITSTSLKADHLDAAKLLLETGLACVLKKGEENENTALAVERVASDLLGLTTAVTGALTRALKDDDLKGADPVLIKKWCEFYSESLLPQTRSMVKKTAPTLDAYGLFLPSRMGPTLSQDLLQKGLKLDESSSAGDAEESETSKKEASSDEEKESDHADEEAAGESDAPLEEDEDEVEEELDDMDEYEYDEEEEYYDDEDEL
;
A
#
# COMPACT_ATOMS: atom_id res chain seq x y z
N MET A 1 -41.26 2.00 30.56
CA MET A 1 -41.27 2.27 29.10
C MET A 1 -41.76 3.70 28.78
N ARG A 2 -41.07 4.76 29.21
CA ARG A 2 -41.32 6.17 28.79
C ARG A 2 -40.07 7.06 28.85
N PHE A 3 -38.88 6.51 28.57
CA PHE A 3 -37.62 7.27 28.55
C PHE A 3 -36.93 7.31 27.18
N SER A 4 -37.44 6.60 26.17
CA SER A 4 -36.80 6.49 24.85
C SER A 4 -37.11 7.66 23.91
N THR A 5 -38.26 8.32 24.06
CA THR A 5 -38.72 9.36 23.12
C THR A 5 -38.04 10.72 23.30
N CYS A 6 -37.48 11.03 24.46
CA CYS A 6 -36.76 12.31 24.67
C CYS A 6 -35.34 12.32 24.07
N ALA A 7 -34.69 11.15 23.94
CA ALA A 7 -33.35 11.06 23.37
C ALA A 7 -33.35 11.26 21.84
N VAL A 8 -34.40 10.79 21.16
CA VAL A 8 -34.54 10.91 19.70
C VAL A 8 -34.81 12.36 19.28
N LEU A 9 -35.60 13.12 20.04
CA LEU A 9 -35.88 14.53 19.73
C LEU A 9 -34.67 15.46 19.93
N LEU A 10 -33.75 15.10 20.83
CA LEU A 10 -32.52 15.88 21.08
C LEU A 10 -31.46 15.64 19.98
N LEU A 11 -31.49 14.46 19.35
CA LEU A 11 -30.60 14.09 18.24
C LEU A 11 -31.05 14.72 16.90
N VAL A 12 -32.36 14.84 16.67
CA VAL A 12 -32.92 15.53 15.49
C VAL A 12 -32.67 17.06 15.54
N ALA A 13 -32.67 17.67 16.73
CA ALA A 13 -32.38 19.10 16.89
C ALA A 13 -30.89 19.46 16.66
N LEU A 14 -29.96 18.52 16.89
CA LEU A 14 -28.53 18.74 16.65
C LEU A 14 -28.12 18.58 15.18
N VAL A 15 -28.87 17.79 14.40
CA VAL A 15 -28.59 17.57 12.97
C VAL A 15 -29.16 18.71 12.10
N ALA A 16 -30.24 19.37 12.51
CA ALA A 16 -30.84 20.49 11.77
C ALA A 16 -30.12 21.85 11.94
N GLY A 17 -29.06 21.93 12.76
CA GLY A 17 -28.44 23.19 13.18
C GLY A 17 -27.21 23.67 12.41
N VAL A 18 -26.74 22.96 11.37
CA VAL A 18 -25.41 23.24 10.78
C VAL A 18 -25.45 23.97 9.43
N ASP A 19 -26.61 24.07 8.77
CA ASP A 19 -26.72 24.75 7.47
C ASP A 19 -27.48 26.07 7.59
N ASN A 20 -26.76 27.14 7.91
CA ASN A 20 -26.94 28.50 7.37
C ASN A 20 -26.11 29.52 8.18
N ILE A 21 -25.06 30.07 7.55
CA ILE A 21 -24.82 31.52 7.35
C ILE A 21 -23.48 31.64 6.63
N ALA A 22 -23.57 31.69 5.29
CA ALA A 22 -22.57 32.29 4.45
C ALA A 22 -22.96 33.76 4.18
N ALA A 23 -21.92 34.60 4.06
CA ALA A 23 -21.86 35.89 3.39
C ALA A 23 -22.35 37.16 4.12
N ALA A 24 -21.40 38.01 4.53
CA ALA A 24 -21.42 39.45 4.21
C ALA A 24 -20.04 40.14 4.38
N LYS A 25 -19.48 40.58 3.24
CA LYS A 25 -18.95 41.93 2.93
C LYS A 25 -18.18 42.72 4.01
N LYS A 26 -16.90 43.03 3.75
CA LYS A 26 -16.37 44.35 3.27
C LYS A 26 -14.88 44.52 3.61
N ALA A 27 -14.12 45.03 2.63
CA ALA A 27 -12.82 45.67 2.84
C ALA A 27 -12.97 47.01 3.61
N PRO A 28 -11.90 47.50 4.27
CA PRO A 28 -11.19 48.64 3.65
C PRO A 28 -9.66 48.68 3.88
N ARG A 29 -8.99 49.19 2.82
CA ARG A 29 -7.96 50.25 2.77
C ARG A 29 -6.91 50.41 3.89
N SER A 30 -5.65 50.27 3.45
CA SER A 30 -4.48 51.18 3.61
C SER A 30 -4.00 51.65 5.00
N ALA A 31 -2.75 51.31 5.33
CA ALA A 31 -1.69 52.20 5.83
C ALA A 31 -0.39 51.37 6.01
N SER A 32 0.68 51.65 5.27
CA SER A 32 1.77 52.58 5.61
C SER A 32 2.87 51.99 6.49
N SER A 33 4.06 51.89 5.87
CA SER A 33 5.40 52.00 6.46
C SER A 33 5.82 51.02 7.57
N ARG A 34 6.90 50.27 7.31
CA ARG A 34 8.23 50.59 7.86
C ARG A 34 9.30 49.72 7.21
N ARG A 35 10.24 50.42 6.57
CA ARG A 35 11.61 49.97 6.27
C ARG A 35 12.28 49.51 7.57
N SER A 36 12.93 48.36 7.53
CA SER A 36 14.11 48.09 8.37
C SER A 36 15.06 47.20 7.59
N SER A 37 16.02 47.89 6.97
CA SER A 37 17.32 47.37 6.58
C SER A 37 18.12 46.98 7.82
N SER A 38 18.56 45.73 7.93
CA SER A 38 19.72 45.37 8.75
C SER A 38 20.63 44.42 7.98
N SER A 39 21.68 45.05 7.45
CA SER A 39 22.94 44.47 7.08
C SER A 39 23.57 43.74 8.29
N GLY A 40 23.95 42.48 8.11
CA GLY A 40 24.65 41.69 9.13
C GLY A 40 25.45 40.56 8.51
N ARG A 41 26.56 40.90 7.86
CA ARG A 41 27.57 39.98 7.32
C ARG A 41 28.53 39.62 8.46
N PRO A 42 28.83 38.33 8.69
CA PRO A 42 30.18 37.98 9.08
C PRO A 42 30.77 36.90 8.16
N SER A 43 31.86 37.32 7.54
CA SER A 43 32.86 36.48 6.88
C SER A 43 33.73 35.80 7.94
N ARG A 44 33.76 34.47 8.00
CA ARG A 44 34.89 33.66 8.52
C ARG A 44 34.93 32.34 7.75
N ARG A 45 35.83 32.24 6.76
CA ARG A 45 37.11 31.50 6.84
C ARG A 45 36.94 30.00 7.10
N SER A 46 36.89 29.25 6.00
CA SER A 46 37.24 27.84 5.94
C SER A 46 38.73 27.66 6.20
N PRO A 47 39.16 26.68 7.01
CA PRO A 47 40.50 26.13 6.92
C PRO A 47 40.49 24.90 5.99
N SER A 48 41.38 24.96 5.01
CA SER A 48 41.82 23.82 4.22
C SER A 48 42.45 22.75 5.12
N SER A 49 42.01 21.50 4.97
CA SER A 49 42.80 20.34 5.37
C SER A 49 42.86 19.36 4.21
N SER A 50 43.95 19.49 3.46
CA SER A 50 44.45 18.48 2.55
C SER A 50 45.11 17.37 3.36
N ARG A 51 44.67 16.13 3.19
CA ARG A 51 45.51 14.92 3.33
C ARG A 51 44.78 13.73 2.71
N ARG A 52 45.06 13.52 1.42
CA ARG A 52 44.85 12.22 0.76
C ARG A 52 45.95 11.27 1.25
N PRO A 53 45.62 10.06 1.74
CA PRO A 53 46.61 9.00 1.89
C PRO A 53 46.96 8.35 0.54
N PRO A 54 48.15 7.75 0.40
CA PRO A 54 48.71 7.31 -0.86
C PRO A 54 48.11 5.98 -1.35
N VAL A 55 47.99 5.91 -2.67
CA VAL A 55 47.65 4.72 -3.46
C VAL A 55 48.75 3.66 -3.30
N SER A 56 48.44 2.54 -2.65
CA SER A 56 49.24 1.31 -2.74
C SER A 56 48.79 0.50 -3.95
N LYS A 57 49.79 0.13 -4.76
CA LYS A 57 49.69 -0.77 -5.92
C LYS A 57 49.69 -2.24 -5.45
N ARG A 58 49.18 -3.11 -6.34
CA ARG A 58 49.10 -4.59 -6.32
C ARG A 58 47.80 -5.10 -5.67
N ARG A 59 47.02 -5.99 -6.27
CA ARG A 59 47.37 -7.16 -7.10
C ARG A 59 46.24 -7.40 -8.11
N ALA A 60 46.60 -7.70 -9.35
CA ALA A 60 45.67 -8.18 -10.36
C ALA A 60 45.27 -9.61 -9.98
N GLU A 61 44.01 -9.80 -9.62
CA GLU A 61 43.33 -11.09 -9.68
C GLU A 61 42.46 -11.05 -10.93
N ILE A 62 42.86 -11.91 -11.87
CA ILE A 62 42.11 -12.31 -13.06
C ILE A 62 40.90 -13.05 -12.50
N TYR A 63 39.72 -12.47 -12.65
CA TYR A 63 38.48 -13.24 -12.65
C TYR A 63 38.18 -13.54 -14.11
N GLU A 64 38.24 -14.82 -14.45
CA GLU A 64 37.78 -15.36 -15.72
C GLU A 64 36.27 -15.10 -15.82
N ASP A 65 35.92 -14.57 -16.98
CA ASP A 65 34.61 -14.13 -17.41
C ASP A 65 33.92 -15.37 -17.99
N ASP A 66 33.30 -16.19 -17.13
CA ASP A 66 32.46 -17.30 -17.57
C ASP A 66 31.05 -16.74 -17.88
N GLU A 67 30.94 -16.19 -19.09
CA GLU A 67 29.69 -15.96 -19.80
C GLU A 67 29.04 -17.32 -20.12
N ASP A 68 28.22 -17.83 -19.20
CA ASP A 68 27.30 -18.95 -19.48
C ASP A 68 26.00 -18.41 -20.12
N ASP A 69 26.09 -18.17 -21.43
CA ASP A 69 24.95 -18.04 -22.35
C ASP A 69 24.22 -19.39 -22.46
N TYR A 70 23.24 -19.64 -21.58
CA TYR A 70 22.25 -20.69 -21.78
C TYR A 70 21.06 -20.15 -22.60
N ASP A 71 21.28 -20.05 -23.91
CA ASP A 71 20.23 -19.99 -24.93
C ASP A 71 19.64 -21.40 -25.09
N VAL A 72 18.73 -21.76 -24.19
CA VAL A 72 17.94 -23.00 -24.33
C VAL A 72 16.73 -22.68 -25.20
N GLY A 73 16.92 -22.82 -26.51
CA GLY A 73 15.84 -22.96 -27.47
C GLY A 73 14.97 -24.16 -27.08
N PHE A 74 13.85 -23.89 -26.42
CA PHE A 74 12.80 -24.87 -26.16
C PHE A 74 11.82 -24.80 -27.33
N ASP A 75 12.21 -25.42 -28.45
CA ASP A 75 11.28 -25.88 -29.47
C ASP A 75 10.53 -27.08 -28.88
N ASP A 76 9.28 -26.86 -28.48
CA ASP A 76 8.36 -27.90 -28.01
C ASP A 76 7.36 -28.17 -29.14
N PRO A 77 7.51 -29.28 -29.90
CA PRO A 77 6.49 -29.75 -30.81
C PRO A 77 5.54 -30.64 -30.02
N PHE A 78 4.55 -30.05 -29.35
CA PHE A 78 3.41 -30.84 -28.89
C PHE A 78 2.45 -31.06 -30.05
N ASP A 79 2.65 -32.24 -30.62
CA ASP A 79 1.79 -33.03 -31.46
C ASP A 79 0.32 -32.98 -30.98
N ASP A 80 -0.56 -32.65 -31.92
CA ASP A 80 -2.00 -32.86 -31.84
C ASP A 80 -2.25 -34.37 -31.93
N GLU A 81 -2.48 -35.05 -30.80
CA GLU A 81 -3.21 -36.33 -30.81
C GLU A 81 -4.63 -36.09 -30.30
N GLU A 82 -5.54 -35.99 -31.28
CA GLU A 82 -6.98 -36.14 -31.15
C GLU A 82 -7.31 -37.56 -30.66
N ASP A 83 -7.59 -37.73 -29.37
CA ASP A 83 -8.25 -38.95 -28.88
C ASP A 83 -9.77 -38.80 -28.94
N GLU A 84 -10.26 -39.21 -30.11
CA GLU A 84 -11.64 -39.56 -30.47
C GLU A 84 -12.08 -40.80 -29.67
N TYR A 85 -12.90 -40.62 -28.63
CA TYR A 85 -13.63 -41.71 -27.99
C TYR A 85 -15.11 -41.67 -28.42
N GLU A 86 -15.40 -42.34 -29.53
CA GLU A 86 -16.71 -42.93 -29.82
C GLU A 86 -16.87 -44.27 -29.08
N ASP A 87 -18.13 -44.70 -28.96
CA ASP A 87 -18.64 -46.01 -28.52
C ASP A 87 -18.65 -46.33 -27.01
N ALA A 88 -19.85 -46.39 -26.43
CA ALA A 88 -20.69 -47.59 -26.53
C ALA A 88 -21.91 -47.48 -25.61
N VAL A 89 -23.08 -47.66 -26.21
CA VAL A 89 -24.34 -48.07 -25.58
C VAL A 89 -24.14 -49.39 -24.84
N ASP A 90 -24.62 -49.50 -23.61
CA ASP A 90 -25.16 -50.78 -23.12
C ASP A 90 -26.31 -50.56 -22.14
N ASP A 91 -27.45 -51.09 -22.57
CA ASP A 91 -28.65 -51.43 -21.82
C ASP A 91 -28.30 -52.31 -20.61
N ALA A 92 -28.82 -51.95 -19.44
CA ALA A 92 -29.09 -52.94 -18.40
C ALA A 92 -30.27 -52.47 -17.54
N GLU A 93 -31.40 -53.11 -17.82
CA GLU A 93 -32.60 -53.17 -17.02
C GLU A 93 -32.28 -53.51 -15.55
N SER A 94 -32.92 -52.82 -14.61
CA SER A 94 -33.32 -53.45 -13.35
C SER A 94 -34.57 -52.78 -12.80
N GLU A 95 -35.58 -53.63 -12.67
CA GLU A 95 -36.95 -53.43 -12.22
C GLU A 95 -37.05 -53.07 -10.72
N GLU A 96 -38.26 -52.61 -10.35
CA GLU A 96 -38.87 -52.68 -8.99
C GLU A 96 -38.25 -51.75 -7.91
N GLU A 97 -38.99 -51.01 -7.06
CA GLU A 97 -40.38 -51.10 -6.62
C GLU A 97 -40.76 -49.85 -5.80
N GLU A 98 -42.07 -49.71 -5.57
CA GLU A 98 -42.74 -48.98 -4.47
C GLU A 98 -43.02 -47.46 -4.53
N GLU A 99 -44.21 -47.19 -5.06
CA GLU A 99 -45.32 -46.41 -4.47
C GLU A 99 -45.04 -45.55 -3.21
N GLU A 100 -45.47 -44.27 -3.19
CA GLU A 100 -46.75 -43.86 -2.58
C GLU A 100 -46.97 -42.32 -2.65
N TYR A 101 -48.25 -41.94 -2.64
CA TYR A 101 -48.83 -40.60 -2.35
C TYR A 101 -48.90 -39.47 -3.42
N ARG A 102 -50.04 -39.49 -4.12
CA ARG A 102 -50.84 -38.37 -4.69
C ARG A 102 -51.14 -37.24 -3.66
N PRO A 103 -51.63 -36.01 -4.02
CA PRO A 103 -52.60 -35.75 -5.11
C PRO A 103 -52.62 -34.37 -5.86
N LYS A 104 -53.13 -34.46 -7.10
CA LYS A 104 -54.14 -33.62 -7.80
C LYS A 104 -53.92 -32.11 -8.13
N ARG A 105 -53.97 -31.90 -9.45
CA ARG A 105 -54.79 -30.93 -10.24
C ARG A 105 -54.29 -29.47 -10.37
N LYS A 106 -53.99 -29.06 -11.61
CA LYS A 106 -54.95 -28.39 -12.52
C LYS A 106 -54.39 -28.22 -13.93
N SER A 107 -55.29 -28.41 -14.88
CA SER A 107 -55.17 -28.32 -16.33
C SER A 107 -55.52 -26.93 -16.87
N SER A 108 -54.72 -26.41 -17.79
CA SER A 108 -55.07 -25.51 -18.91
C SER A 108 -53.75 -25.08 -19.56
N GLY A 109 -53.45 -25.21 -20.85
CA GLY A 109 -54.27 -25.26 -22.05
C GLY A 109 -53.66 -24.26 -23.06
N SER A 110 -53.54 -24.66 -24.32
CA SER A 110 -53.43 -23.80 -25.52
C SER A 110 -52.05 -23.44 -26.12
N SER A 111 -51.55 -24.32 -26.99
CA SER A 111 -51.33 -24.10 -28.44
C SER A 111 -51.13 -22.67 -29.01
N SER A 112 -49.95 -22.40 -29.58
CA SER A 112 -49.72 -21.92 -30.98
C SER A 112 -48.19 -21.78 -31.23
N ARG A 113 -47.53 -22.59 -32.04
CA ARG A 113 -47.32 -22.59 -33.52
C ARG A 113 -46.68 -21.33 -34.14
N ARG A 114 -45.39 -21.50 -34.55
CA ARG A 114 -44.61 -20.92 -35.69
C ARG A 114 -43.96 -19.52 -35.54
N PRO A 115 -42.94 -19.16 -36.36
CA PRO A 115 -41.69 -19.87 -36.77
C PRO A 115 -40.44 -18.93 -36.73
N PRO A 116 -39.19 -19.42 -36.98
CA PRO A 116 -37.99 -18.56 -37.02
C PRO A 116 -37.68 -18.01 -38.43
N PRO A 117 -37.15 -16.77 -38.59
CA PRO A 117 -36.49 -16.32 -39.82
C PRO A 117 -34.97 -16.55 -39.75
N ARG A 118 -34.38 -17.38 -40.62
CA ARG A 118 -33.83 -17.12 -41.97
C ARG A 118 -32.55 -16.25 -42.06
N LYS A 119 -31.44 -16.97 -42.25
CA LYS A 119 -30.39 -16.84 -43.30
C LYS A 119 -30.07 -15.45 -43.88
N SER A 120 -28.80 -15.08 -43.78
CA SER A 120 -28.08 -14.40 -44.87
C SER A 120 -26.76 -15.12 -45.15
N ALA A 121 -26.60 -15.51 -46.41
CA ALA A 121 -25.41 -16.13 -46.97
C ALA A 121 -24.52 -15.04 -47.59
N SER A 122 -23.20 -15.20 -47.46
CA SER A 122 -22.26 -14.60 -48.42
C SER A 122 -21.11 -15.56 -48.64
N ARG A 123 -21.20 -16.29 -49.75
CA ARG A 123 -20.11 -17.03 -50.37
C ARG A 123 -19.22 -16.03 -51.11
N ARG A 124 -17.91 -16.07 -50.88
CA ARG A 124 -16.93 -15.80 -51.93
C ARG A 124 -15.75 -16.76 -51.81
N SER A 125 -15.81 -17.76 -52.67
CA SER A 125 -14.68 -18.58 -53.12
C SER A 125 -13.68 -17.72 -53.86
N SER A 126 -12.39 -17.88 -53.57
CA SER A 126 -11.32 -17.62 -54.53
C SER A 126 -10.30 -18.74 -54.41
N LYS A 127 -9.94 -19.28 -55.58
CA LYS A 127 -9.24 -20.54 -55.85
C LYS A 127 -8.08 -20.19 -56.80
N TYR A 128 -6.91 -20.81 -56.57
CA TYR A 128 -5.67 -20.83 -57.38
C TYR A 128 -4.82 -19.55 -57.51
N ASP A 129 -3.57 -19.64 -57.06
CA ASP A 129 -2.32 -19.83 -57.84
C ASP A 129 -1.17 -19.67 -56.82
N ASP A 130 -0.41 -20.70 -56.45
CA ASP A 130 0.69 -21.30 -57.21
C ASP A 130 1.60 -20.22 -57.82
N GLU A 131 2.64 -19.82 -57.08
CA GLU A 131 3.98 -19.57 -57.65
C GLU A 131 5.00 -19.34 -56.53
N ASP A 132 5.98 -20.25 -56.52
CA ASP A 132 7.35 -19.99 -56.10
C ASP A 132 7.86 -18.67 -56.69
N ASP A 133 8.34 -17.74 -55.85
CA ASP A 133 9.50 -16.94 -56.24
C ASP A 133 10.06 -16.12 -55.06
N TYR A 134 11.26 -16.52 -54.64
CA TYR A 134 12.17 -15.73 -53.82
C TYR A 134 12.56 -14.43 -54.55
N PRO A 135 12.57 -13.27 -53.86
CA PRO A 135 13.49 -12.20 -54.22
C PRO A 135 14.65 -12.05 -53.20
N PRO A 136 15.89 -11.83 -53.68
CA PRO A 136 17.13 -11.92 -52.91
C PRO A 136 17.45 -10.69 -52.04
N PRO A 137 18.44 -10.78 -51.12
CA PRO A 137 18.84 -9.68 -50.26
C PRO A 137 19.59 -8.59 -51.07
N ARG A 138 19.04 -7.38 -51.08
CA ARG A 138 19.64 -6.24 -51.79
C ARG A 138 20.76 -5.60 -50.96
N ARG A 139 22.01 -5.95 -51.28
CA ARG A 139 23.19 -5.11 -50.98
C ARG A 139 23.09 -3.80 -51.76
N GLN A 140 23.13 -2.66 -51.08
CA GLN A 140 23.61 -1.41 -51.68
C GLN A 140 24.62 -0.73 -50.75
N SER A 141 25.86 -0.84 -51.19
CA SER A 141 26.96 0.07 -50.94
C SER A 141 26.60 1.52 -51.31
N GLY A 142 27.01 2.50 -50.50
CA GLY A 142 27.36 3.81 -51.04
C GLY A 142 27.21 5.03 -50.13
N ARG A 143 28.36 5.54 -49.68
CA ARG A 143 28.70 6.97 -49.48
C ARG A 143 28.24 7.71 -48.20
N ARG A 144 29.21 7.84 -47.28
CA ARG A 144 29.50 8.99 -46.37
C ARG A 144 29.50 10.35 -47.11
N PRO A 145 29.39 11.56 -46.48
CA PRO A 145 30.15 12.06 -45.29
C PRO A 145 29.42 13.13 -44.41
N PRO A 146 30.07 14.01 -43.60
CA PRO A 146 31.02 13.88 -42.47
C PRO A 146 30.47 14.49 -41.13
N PRO A 147 31.22 14.46 -40.00
CA PRO A 147 30.70 14.85 -38.67
C PRO A 147 30.83 16.35 -38.36
N GLY A 148 29.74 16.94 -37.85
CA GLY A 148 29.66 18.33 -37.41
C GLY A 148 30.34 18.57 -36.06
N ARG A 149 31.38 19.41 -36.08
CA ARG A 149 32.12 19.93 -34.93
C ARG A 149 31.25 20.86 -34.07
N ARG A 150 31.23 20.64 -32.75
CA ARG A 150 30.68 21.59 -31.77
C ARG A 150 31.64 22.77 -31.55
N PRO A 151 31.17 24.03 -31.50
CA PRO A 151 32.00 25.20 -31.24
C PRO A 151 32.28 25.38 -29.74
N GLY A 152 33.50 25.79 -29.42
CA GLY A 152 33.99 26.07 -28.07
C GLY A 152 33.53 27.43 -27.49
N PRO A 153 33.99 27.75 -26.27
CA PRO A 153 33.55 28.92 -25.50
C PRO A 153 34.25 30.23 -25.94
N PRO A 154 33.61 31.39 -25.76
CA PRO A 154 34.17 32.67 -26.19
C PRO A 154 35.28 33.20 -25.25
N PRO A 155 36.23 33.99 -25.78
CA PRO A 155 37.40 34.45 -25.05
C PRO A 155 37.16 35.75 -24.27
N ARG A 156 37.97 35.91 -23.22
CA ARG A 156 38.15 37.16 -22.46
C ARG A 156 38.77 38.24 -23.36
N GLY A 157 38.06 39.36 -23.49
CA GLY A 157 38.52 40.59 -24.14
C GLY A 157 38.72 41.71 -23.11
N ASN A 158 39.92 42.26 -23.12
CA ASN A 158 40.48 43.27 -22.22
C ASN A 158 40.39 44.66 -22.90
N ARG A 159 40.40 45.77 -22.10
CA ARG A 159 40.58 47.20 -22.50
C ARG A 159 39.32 47.90 -23.07
N ARG A 160 39.00 49.19 -22.84
CA ARG A 160 39.57 50.34 -22.10
C ARG A 160 38.49 51.48 -22.09
N PRO A 161 38.70 52.60 -21.35
CA PRO A 161 37.69 53.61 -21.04
C PRO A 161 37.69 54.85 -21.96
N GLY A 162 36.56 55.57 -21.99
CA GLY A 162 36.51 57.03 -22.25
C GLY A 162 35.73 57.52 -23.47
N ARG A 163 35.16 58.73 -23.32
CA ARG A 163 34.49 59.63 -24.31
C ARG A 163 33.12 59.17 -24.83
N GLY A 164 32.10 60.00 -24.96
CA GLY A 164 31.97 61.46 -24.86
C GLY A 164 30.56 61.80 -25.33
N GLY A 165 29.93 62.83 -24.73
CA GLY A 165 28.54 63.18 -24.99
C GLY A 165 28.26 63.61 -26.43
N ARG A 166 27.02 63.40 -26.87
CA ARG A 166 26.41 64.18 -27.94
C ARG A 166 24.90 64.28 -27.70
N VAL A 167 24.51 65.42 -27.14
CA VAL A 167 23.13 65.88 -27.03
C VAL A 167 22.68 66.33 -28.42
N VAL A 168 21.57 65.79 -28.91
CA VAL A 168 20.95 66.22 -30.17
C VAL A 168 19.89 67.28 -29.84
N PRO A 169 19.92 68.46 -30.48
CA PRO A 169 18.97 69.53 -30.20
C PRO A 169 17.59 69.24 -30.81
N TYR A 170 16.54 69.48 -30.03
CA TYR A 170 15.17 69.54 -30.53
C TYR A 170 14.97 70.83 -31.31
N THR A 171 14.83 70.74 -32.63
CA THR A 171 14.25 71.81 -33.44
C THR A 171 12.75 71.56 -33.59
N ASN A 172 11.95 72.39 -32.92
CA ASN A 172 10.51 72.50 -33.12
C ASN A 172 10.21 72.85 -34.58
N ARG A 173 9.67 71.89 -35.35
CA ARG A 173 9.02 72.19 -36.64
C ARG A 173 7.68 71.48 -36.75
N ARG A 174 6.63 72.27 -36.56
CA ARG A 174 5.21 72.01 -36.86
C ARG A 174 5.09 71.58 -38.33
N GLN A 175 4.51 70.40 -38.62
CA GLN A 175 3.52 70.16 -39.70
C GLN A 175 3.39 68.67 -40.12
N GLN A 176 2.12 68.24 -40.23
CA GLN A 176 1.53 67.08 -40.93
C GLN A 176 1.63 65.67 -40.30
N PRO A 177 0.50 64.95 -40.12
CA PRO A 177 0.46 63.59 -39.59
C PRO A 177 0.99 62.58 -40.63
N SER A 178 2.06 61.86 -40.27
CA SER A 178 2.67 60.86 -41.15
C SER A 178 1.80 59.61 -41.29
N THR A 179 1.86 58.97 -42.45
CA THR A 179 1.19 57.71 -42.82
C THR A 179 1.47 56.54 -41.86
N PHE A 180 2.43 56.68 -40.95
CA PHE A 180 2.74 55.70 -39.90
C PHE A 180 1.66 55.63 -38.82
N THR A 181 0.97 56.74 -38.51
CA THR A 181 -0.10 56.73 -37.48
C THR A 181 -1.42 56.13 -37.98
N ARG A 182 -1.70 56.17 -39.30
CA ARG A 182 -2.86 55.45 -39.88
C ARG A 182 -2.68 53.92 -39.82
N GLY A 183 -1.46 53.41 -40.00
CA GLY A 183 -1.17 51.99 -39.86
C GLY A 183 -1.39 51.48 -38.43
N LEU A 184 -1.05 52.28 -37.42
CA LEU A 184 -1.24 51.92 -36.01
C LEU A 184 -2.72 51.89 -35.60
N SER A 185 -3.57 52.73 -36.19
CA SER A 185 -5.03 52.68 -35.95
C SER A 185 -5.69 51.46 -36.61
N ALA A 186 -5.21 51.00 -37.77
CA ALA A 186 -5.70 49.76 -38.39
C ALA A 186 -5.33 48.52 -37.57
N ILE A 187 -4.11 48.48 -37.00
CA ILE A 187 -3.67 47.41 -36.10
C ILE A 187 -4.46 47.43 -34.78
N ARG A 188 -4.80 48.63 -34.28
CA ARG A 188 -5.61 48.75 -33.05
C ARG A 188 -7.05 48.27 -33.23
N ASN A 189 -7.62 48.40 -34.43
CA ASN A 189 -8.96 47.91 -34.74
C ASN A 189 -8.99 46.45 -35.21
N SER A 190 -7.84 45.84 -35.50
CA SER A 190 -7.71 44.41 -35.81
C SER A 190 -7.29 43.56 -34.61
N MET A 191 -7.06 44.18 -33.44
CA MET A 191 -6.80 43.43 -32.22
C MET A 191 -8.14 42.92 -31.66
N PRO A 192 -8.32 41.59 -31.52
CA PRO A 192 -9.52 41.04 -30.91
C PRO A 192 -9.70 41.61 -29.49
N ASP A 193 -10.95 41.86 -29.12
CA ASP A 193 -11.28 42.44 -27.82
C ASP A 193 -10.71 41.56 -26.70
N ALA A 194 -10.15 42.17 -25.66
CA ALA A 194 -9.38 41.46 -24.63
C ALA A 194 -10.23 40.40 -23.89
N SER A 195 -11.54 40.63 -23.84
CA SER A 195 -12.56 39.69 -23.37
C SER A 195 -12.60 38.42 -24.24
N SER A 196 -12.66 38.57 -25.56
CA SER A 196 -12.71 37.48 -26.54
C SER A 196 -11.43 36.65 -26.56
N VAL A 197 -10.26 37.27 -26.38
CA VAL A 197 -8.97 36.56 -26.30
C VAL A 197 -8.89 35.73 -25.02
N LYS A 198 -9.39 36.25 -23.89
CA LYS A 198 -9.41 35.52 -22.61
C LYS A 198 -10.38 34.33 -22.66
N GLU A 199 -11.55 34.49 -23.28
CA GLU A 199 -12.50 33.39 -23.46
C GLU A 199 -11.97 32.34 -24.43
N ALA A 200 -11.35 32.74 -25.54
CA ALA A 200 -10.73 31.81 -26.48
C ALA A 200 -9.56 31.05 -25.82
N ALA A 201 -8.74 31.72 -25.01
CA ALA A 201 -7.67 31.08 -24.25
C ALA A 201 -8.23 30.08 -23.21
N MET A 202 -9.26 30.46 -22.45
CA MET A 202 -9.92 29.57 -21.47
C MET A 202 -10.57 28.36 -22.16
N LYS A 203 -11.25 28.55 -23.29
CA LYS A 203 -11.83 27.46 -24.08
C LYS A 203 -10.75 26.56 -24.65
N SER A 204 -9.64 27.10 -25.17
CA SER A 204 -8.52 26.30 -25.66
C SER A 204 -7.84 25.49 -24.56
N LEU A 205 -7.75 26.03 -23.34
CA LEU A 205 -7.27 25.31 -22.16
C LEU A 205 -8.24 24.22 -21.70
N SER A 206 -9.56 24.46 -21.76
CA SER A 206 -10.57 23.44 -21.44
C SER A 206 -10.55 22.30 -22.46
N VAL A 207 -10.50 22.62 -23.76
CA VAL A 207 -10.42 21.63 -24.85
C VAL A 207 -9.09 20.87 -24.81
N ALA A 208 -7.97 21.53 -24.52
CA ALA A 208 -6.69 20.85 -24.29
C ALA A 208 -6.73 19.94 -23.06
N ARG A 209 -7.44 20.35 -22.00
CA ARG A 209 -7.60 19.56 -20.77
C ARG A 209 -8.52 18.35 -20.99
N GLU A 210 -9.59 18.51 -21.77
CA GLU A 210 -10.50 17.42 -22.14
C GLU A 210 -9.83 16.42 -23.08
N THR A 211 -9.12 16.89 -24.11
CA THR A 211 -8.37 16.01 -25.03
C THR A 211 -7.21 15.29 -24.35
N THR A 212 -6.48 15.95 -23.44
CA THR A 212 -5.46 15.28 -22.61
C THR A 212 -6.08 14.31 -21.61
N SER A 213 -7.28 14.59 -21.08
CA SER A 213 -7.97 13.65 -20.19
C SER A 213 -8.41 12.37 -20.93
N GLY A 214 -8.92 12.48 -22.16
CA GLY A 214 -9.29 11.33 -23.00
C GLY A 214 -8.08 10.51 -23.44
N LEU A 215 -6.99 11.17 -23.85
CA LEU A 215 -5.72 10.51 -24.14
C LEU A 215 -5.15 9.82 -22.89
N SER A 216 -5.24 10.45 -21.72
CA SER A 216 -4.78 9.84 -20.47
C SER A 216 -5.65 8.64 -20.04
N ALA A 217 -6.94 8.64 -20.36
CA ALA A 217 -7.84 7.52 -20.05
C ALA A 217 -7.63 6.32 -20.97
N ASN A 218 -7.40 6.54 -22.27
CA ASN A 218 -7.06 5.47 -23.21
C ASN A 218 -5.64 4.94 -22.98
N LEU A 219 -4.67 5.82 -22.76
CA LEU A 219 -3.33 5.42 -22.35
C LEU A 219 -3.36 4.65 -21.02
N TYR A 220 -4.23 5.05 -20.09
CA TYR A 220 -4.43 4.31 -18.84
C TYR A 220 -5.06 2.94 -19.07
N ARG A 221 -6.02 2.79 -19.99
CA ARG A 221 -6.58 1.48 -20.35
C ARG A 221 -5.55 0.58 -21.03
N GLU A 222 -4.73 1.12 -21.92
CA GLU A 222 -3.66 0.38 -22.60
C GLU A 222 -2.53 0.01 -21.65
N VAL A 223 -2.06 0.95 -20.83
CA VAL A 223 -1.08 0.69 -19.77
C VAL A 223 -1.67 -0.31 -18.78
N LYS A 224 -2.93 -0.18 -18.35
CA LYS A 224 -3.61 -1.17 -17.50
C LYS A 224 -3.69 -2.53 -18.17
N GLY A 225 -4.01 -2.62 -19.46
CA GLY A 225 -4.08 -3.87 -20.21
C GLY A 225 -2.71 -4.56 -20.32
N LEU A 226 -1.69 -3.82 -20.74
CA LEU A 226 -0.32 -4.33 -20.90
C LEU A 226 0.30 -4.71 -19.56
N THR A 227 0.21 -3.83 -18.56
CA THR A 227 0.69 -4.12 -17.20
C THR A 227 -0.09 -5.26 -16.56
N SER A 228 -1.40 -5.40 -16.80
CA SER A 228 -2.22 -6.48 -16.24
C SER A 228 -1.82 -7.85 -16.81
N SER A 229 -1.51 -7.92 -18.10
CA SER A 229 -1.06 -9.17 -18.75
C SER A 229 0.35 -9.57 -18.31
N GLU A 230 1.30 -8.63 -18.31
CA GLU A 230 2.66 -8.90 -17.82
C GLU A 230 2.67 -9.30 -16.34
N LEU A 231 1.94 -8.56 -15.50
CA LEU A 231 1.86 -8.83 -14.06
C LEU A 231 1.21 -10.19 -13.79
N GLU A 232 0.21 -10.56 -14.58
CA GLU A 232 -0.40 -11.89 -14.50
C GLU A 232 0.57 -13.00 -14.89
N GLN A 233 1.32 -12.84 -15.99
CA GLN A 233 2.33 -13.83 -16.36
C GLN A 233 3.40 -14.00 -15.27
N VAL A 234 3.85 -12.90 -14.66
CA VAL A 234 4.80 -12.96 -13.54
C VAL A 234 4.16 -13.62 -12.32
N MET A 235 2.89 -13.34 -12.02
CA MET A 235 2.15 -13.97 -10.93
C MET A 235 2.00 -15.48 -11.15
N LEU A 236 1.62 -15.91 -12.35
CA LEU A 236 1.52 -17.32 -12.72
C LEU A 236 2.87 -18.05 -12.57
N LYS A 237 3.98 -17.40 -12.93
CA LYS A 237 5.33 -17.93 -12.72
C LYS A 237 5.71 -17.98 -11.23
N ALA A 238 5.27 -17.01 -10.46
CA ALA A 238 5.54 -16.91 -9.02
C ALA A 238 4.72 -17.91 -8.20
N THR A 239 3.52 -18.27 -8.64
CA THR A 239 2.59 -19.18 -7.94
C THR A 239 2.44 -20.52 -8.65
N ARG A 240 3.51 -21.04 -9.26
CA ARG A 240 3.50 -22.41 -9.79
C ARG A 240 3.31 -23.41 -8.63
N PRO A 241 2.55 -24.50 -8.81
CA PRO A 241 2.30 -25.50 -7.76
C PRO A 241 3.50 -26.46 -7.58
N ASP A 242 4.71 -25.92 -7.55
CA ASP A 242 5.94 -26.66 -7.27
C ASP A 242 6.43 -26.39 -5.85
N ASP A 243 7.35 -27.20 -5.34
CA ASP A 243 7.93 -27.00 -4.01
C ASP A 243 8.91 -25.82 -3.95
N THR A 244 9.28 -25.24 -5.10
CA THR A 244 10.25 -24.14 -5.15
C THR A 244 9.67 -22.83 -4.62
N PRO A 245 10.37 -22.08 -3.77
CA PRO A 245 9.88 -20.83 -3.21
C PRO A 245 9.67 -19.77 -4.29
N VAL A 246 8.86 -18.76 -3.96
CA VAL A 246 8.68 -17.60 -4.82
C VAL A 246 10.03 -16.94 -5.10
N LYS A 247 10.48 -16.98 -6.35
CA LYS A 247 11.76 -16.37 -6.74
C LYS A 247 11.70 -14.85 -6.48
N GLY A 248 12.74 -14.33 -5.82
CA GLY A 248 12.84 -12.90 -5.46
C GLY A 248 12.58 -11.96 -6.63
N LYS A 249 13.15 -12.25 -7.81
CA LYS A 249 12.93 -11.47 -9.04
C LYS A 249 11.46 -11.30 -9.44
N HIS A 250 10.63 -12.31 -9.19
CA HIS A 250 9.20 -12.24 -9.51
C HIS A 250 8.45 -11.41 -8.48
N ALA A 251 8.70 -11.63 -7.19
CA ALA A 251 8.11 -10.83 -6.12
C ALA A 251 8.49 -9.34 -6.25
N GLU A 252 9.77 -9.04 -6.51
CA GLU A 252 10.27 -7.68 -6.74
C GLU A 252 9.64 -7.02 -7.96
N ARG A 253 9.48 -7.76 -9.07
CA ARG A 253 8.82 -7.23 -10.27
C ARG A 253 7.35 -6.90 -9.98
N LEU A 254 6.63 -7.75 -9.25
CA LEU A 254 5.23 -7.51 -8.87
C LEU A 254 5.09 -6.29 -7.95
N VAL A 255 5.89 -6.21 -6.89
CA VAL A 255 5.86 -5.10 -5.94
C VAL A 255 6.36 -3.79 -6.58
N GLY A 256 7.38 -3.88 -7.44
CA GLY A 256 8.00 -2.73 -8.12
C GLY A 256 7.02 -1.90 -8.95
N VAL A 257 5.93 -2.52 -9.44
CA VAL A 257 4.87 -1.81 -10.15
C VAL A 257 4.21 -0.73 -9.28
N THR A 258 4.12 -0.93 -7.96
CA THR A 258 3.58 0.06 -7.01
C THR A 258 4.42 1.34 -6.96
N TYR A 259 5.71 1.29 -7.32
CA TYR A 259 6.59 2.46 -7.37
C TYR A 259 6.61 3.14 -8.75
N GLN A 260 6.16 2.43 -9.80
CA GLN A 260 6.14 2.93 -11.17
C GLN A 260 4.81 3.62 -11.50
N ILE A 261 3.71 3.11 -10.94
CA ILE A 261 2.38 3.64 -11.17
C ILE A 261 2.05 4.69 -10.10
N SER A 262 1.44 5.80 -10.51
CA SER A 262 0.96 6.82 -9.57
C SER A 262 -0.14 6.28 -8.65
N ALA A 263 -0.08 6.61 -7.36
CA ALA A 263 -1.11 6.24 -6.37
C ALA A 263 -2.52 6.77 -6.65
N ARG A 264 -2.68 7.64 -7.66
CA ARG A 264 -4.00 8.07 -8.16
C ARG A 264 -4.76 6.94 -8.87
N TYR A 265 -4.05 5.90 -9.27
CA TYR A 265 -4.60 4.77 -10.00
C TYR A 265 -4.69 3.56 -9.10
N ASP A 266 -5.90 3.03 -8.94
CA ASP A 266 -6.11 1.79 -8.20
C ASP A 266 -5.72 0.59 -9.07
N ILE A 267 -4.58 0.01 -8.74
CA ILE A 267 -4.08 -1.23 -9.36
C ILE A 267 -4.58 -2.47 -8.62
N TYR A 268 -5.05 -2.34 -7.37
CA TYR A 268 -5.26 -3.47 -6.48
C TYR A 268 -6.52 -4.25 -6.76
N ASP A 269 -7.53 -3.66 -7.39
CA ASP A 269 -8.74 -4.41 -7.76
C ASP A 269 -8.41 -5.65 -8.62
N ALA A 270 -7.67 -5.44 -9.71
CA ALA A 270 -7.28 -6.55 -10.59
C ALA A 270 -6.28 -7.50 -9.91
N VAL A 271 -5.30 -6.95 -9.19
CA VAL A 271 -4.24 -7.74 -8.53
C VAL A 271 -4.80 -8.64 -7.45
N LEU A 272 -5.63 -8.10 -6.56
CA LEU A 272 -6.21 -8.85 -5.44
C LEU A 272 -7.20 -9.91 -5.92
N ARG A 273 -7.97 -9.66 -6.98
CA ARG A 273 -8.85 -10.69 -7.57
C ARG A 273 -8.06 -11.83 -8.20
N LYS A 274 -6.93 -11.54 -8.87
CA LYS A 274 -6.04 -12.58 -9.42
C LYS A 274 -5.32 -13.35 -8.31
N LEU A 275 -4.81 -12.66 -7.30
CA LEU A 275 -4.23 -13.31 -6.11
C LEU A 275 -5.25 -14.17 -5.39
N TRP A 276 -6.47 -13.69 -5.18
CA TRP A 276 -7.54 -14.49 -4.60
C TRP A 276 -7.85 -15.73 -5.44
N ALA A 277 -7.87 -15.61 -6.77
CA ALA A 277 -8.06 -16.75 -7.63
C ALA A 277 -6.99 -17.84 -7.42
N LYS A 278 -5.75 -17.44 -7.13
CA LYS A 278 -4.64 -18.34 -6.75
C LYS A 278 -4.74 -18.86 -5.32
N MET A 279 -5.15 -18.03 -4.37
CA MET A 279 -5.32 -18.42 -2.96
C MET A 279 -6.46 -19.43 -2.75
N ALA A 280 -7.45 -19.42 -3.63
CA ALA A 280 -8.58 -20.33 -3.60
C ALA A 280 -8.42 -21.52 -4.56
N GLU A 281 -7.18 -21.83 -4.96
CA GLU A 281 -6.83 -23.12 -5.56
C GLU A 281 -6.71 -24.19 -4.47
N LYS A 282 -6.85 -25.47 -4.84
CA LYS A 282 -6.80 -26.59 -3.87
C LYS A 282 -5.39 -26.89 -3.36
N ASP A 283 -4.38 -26.61 -4.20
CA ASP A 283 -2.98 -26.87 -3.88
C ASP A 283 -2.45 -25.82 -2.90
N TRP A 284 -1.93 -26.30 -1.76
CA TRP A 284 -1.46 -25.44 -0.69
C TRP A 284 -0.22 -24.62 -1.08
N ARG A 285 0.59 -25.10 -2.04
CA ARG A 285 1.82 -24.42 -2.51
C ARG A 285 1.45 -23.19 -3.32
N THR A 286 0.45 -23.28 -4.20
CA THR A 286 -0.08 -22.09 -4.87
C THR A 286 -0.60 -21.08 -3.83
N THR A 287 -1.38 -21.54 -2.85
CA THR A 287 -2.01 -20.66 -1.86
C THR A 287 -0.99 -19.94 -0.98
N ILE A 288 0.00 -20.65 -0.44
CA ILE A 288 1.05 -20.04 0.39
C ILE A 288 1.89 -19.03 -0.40
N LYS A 289 2.21 -19.31 -1.68
CA LYS A 289 2.95 -18.39 -2.55
C LYS A 289 2.13 -17.14 -2.87
N ALA A 290 0.83 -17.30 -3.11
CA ALA A 290 -0.07 -16.16 -3.33
C ALA A 290 -0.20 -15.29 -2.08
N LEU A 291 -0.29 -15.89 -0.89
CA LEU A 291 -0.27 -15.18 0.40
C LEU A 291 1.06 -14.46 0.63
N TYR A 292 2.19 -15.11 0.32
CA TYR A 292 3.50 -14.48 0.37
C TYR A 292 3.58 -13.25 -0.52
N ILE A 293 3.05 -13.30 -1.75
CA ILE A 293 3.00 -12.13 -2.64
C ILE A 293 2.14 -11.01 -2.04
N LEU A 294 0.97 -11.32 -1.45
CA LEU A 294 0.14 -10.32 -0.77
C LEU A 294 0.88 -9.68 0.42
N HIS A 295 1.60 -10.49 1.19
CA HIS A 295 2.45 -10.02 2.29
C HIS A 295 3.55 -9.07 1.78
N ARG A 296 4.18 -9.39 0.63
CA ARG A 296 5.17 -8.50 -0.02
C ARG A 296 4.53 -7.18 -0.48
N PHE A 297 3.31 -7.20 -1.01
CA PHE A 297 2.60 -5.96 -1.37
C PHE A 297 2.30 -5.08 -0.14
N SER A 298 1.89 -5.68 0.98
CA SER A 298 1.54 -4.90 2.19
C SER A 298 2.77 -4.33 2.90
N ALA A 299 3.90 -5.02 2.84
CA ALA A 299 5.09 -4.65 3.60
C ALA A 299 6.16 -3.92 2.76
N ASP A 300 6.34 -4.26 1.48
CA ASP A 300 7.36 -3.65 0.60
C ASP A 300 6.77 -2.73 -0.49
N GLY A 301 5.45 -2.70 -0.63
CA GLY A 301 4.76 -1.82 -1.57
C GLY A 301 4.99 -0.34 -1.27
N SER A 302 4.86 0.49 -2.30
CA SER A 302 4.98 1.95 -2.16
C SER A 302 4.05 2.49 -1.06
N PRO A 303 4.56 3.30 -0.12
CA PRO A 303 3.74 3.90 0.94
C PRO A 303 2.58 4.74 0.43
N GLU A 304 2.71 5.33 -0.77
CA GLU A 304 1.64 6.11 -1.39
C GLU A 304 0.42 5.26 -1.76
N HIS A 305 0.63 3.97 -2.03
CA HIS A 305 -0.39 3.01 -2.43
C HIS A 305 -1.00 2.23 -1.26
N ALA A 306 -0.36 2.24 -0.08
CA ALA A 306 -0.84 1.52 1.11
C ALA A 306 -2.31 1.80 1.48
N PRO A 307 -2.81 3.06 1.46
CA PRO A 307 -4.23 3.33 1.74
C PRO A 307 -5.18 2.66 0.74
N ALA A 308 -4.80 2.61 -0.54
CA ALA A 308 -5.59 1.98 -1.59
C ALA A 308 -5.64 0.46 -1.41
N LEU A 309 -4.50 -0.18 -1.11
CA LEU A 309 -4.44 -1.60 -0.79
C LEU A 309 -5.37 -1.95 0.38
N LYS A 310 -5.23 -1.22 1.49
CA LYS A 310 -6.03 -1.41 2.71
C LYS A 310 -7.53 -1.25 2.46
N ALA A 311 -7.92 -0.21 1.71
CA ALA A 311 -9.32 0.01 1.33
C ALA A 311 -9.84 -1.16 0.47
N ARG A 312 -9.07 -1.60 -0.54
CA ARG A 312 -9.50 -2.65 -1.46
C ARG A 312 -9.58 -4.03 -0.80
N VAL A 313 -8.67 -4.37 0.10
CA VAL A 313 -8.75 -5.63 0.89
C VAL A 313 -10.02 -5.64 1.75
N ARG A 314 -10.34 -4.51 2.43
CA ARG A 314 -11.55 -4.37 3.25
C ARG A 314 -12.83 -4.46 2.43
N GLU A 315 -12.86 -3.87 1.24
CA GLU A 315 -14.00 -3.93 0.33
C GLU A 315 -14.22 -5.35 -0.19
N LEU A 316 -13.17 -6.01 -0.67
CA LEU A 316 -13.26 -7.37 -1.18
C LEU A 316 -13.72 -8.35 -0.11
N ARG A 317 -13.23 -8.25 1.14
CA ARG A 317 -13.69 -9.11 2.25
C ARG A 317 -15.20 -9.03 2.53
N ARG A 318 -15.84 -7.90 2.21
CA ARG A 318 -17.30 -7.75 2.31
C ARG A 318 -18.05 -8.23 1.07
N THR A 319 -17.35 -8.37 -0.05
CA THR A 319 -17.92 -8.75 -1.34
C THR A 319 -17.94 -10.28 -1.48
N ARG A 320 -18.97 -10.82 -2.15
CA ARG A 320 -19.00 -12.24 -2.54
C ARG A 320 -18.25 -12.46 -3.86
N ASP A 321 -17.43 -13.50 -3.92
CA ASP A 321 -16.78 -13.98 -5.14
C ASP A 321 -17.84 -14.62 -6.06
N PRO A 322 -18.12 -14.03 -7.24
CA PRO A 322 -19.14 -14.55 -8.14
C PRO A 322 -18.83 -15.97 -8.65
N LYS A 323 -17.56 -16.38 -8.67
CA LYS A 323 -17.16 -17.71 -9.17
C LYS A 323 -17.34 -18.81 -8.12
N ARG A 324 -17.09 -18.49 -6.85
CA ARG A 324 -17.01 -19.48 -5.75
C ARG A 324 -18.15 -19.39 -4.75
N LYS A 325 -19.08 -18.44 -4.92
CA LYS A 325 -20.27 -18.24 -4.08
C LYS A 325 -19.99 -17.97 -2.59
N GLY A 326 -18.77 -17.60 -2.21
CA GLY A 326 -18.40 -17.20 -0.85
C GLY A 326 -17.70 -15.84 -0.80
N LYS A 327 -17.49 -15.27 0.40
CA LYS A 327 -16.78 -13.97 0.56
C LYS A 327 -15.31 -14.09 0.12
N PHE A 328 -14.74 -13.03 -0.48
CA PHE A 328 -13.29 -13.02 -0.76
C PHE A 328 -12.51 -13.14 0.55
N PHE A 329 -11.37 -13.82 0.51
CA PHE A 329 -10.50 -14.03 1.68
C PHE A 329 -11.18 -14.76 2.84
N SER A 330 -12.21 -15.55 2.56
CA SER A 330 -12.82 -16.43 3.57
C SER A 330 -11.83 -17.52 3.98
N SER A 331 -11.54 -17.63 5.29
CA SER A 331 -10.70 -18.69 5.85
C SER A 331 -11.21 -20.08 5.48
N LYS A 332 -12.54 -20.27 5.47
CA LYS A 332 -13.18 -21.54 5.07
C LYS A 332 -12.80 -21.93 3.63
N LEU A 333 -12.79 -20.96 2.71
CA LEU A 333 -12.43 -21.21 1.31
C LEU A 333 -10.92 -21.36 1.10
N LEU A 334 -10.10 -20.59 1.85
CA LEU A 334 -8.64 -20.69 1.81
C LEU A 334 -8.13 -22.06 2.25
N LEU A 335 -8.85 -22.72 3.15
CA LEU A 335 -8.46 -24.00 3.74
C LEU A 335 -9.18 -25.21 3.12
N ALA A 336 -10.08 -25.01 2.15
CA ALA A 336 -10.92 -26.05 1.55
C ALA A 336 -10.19 -27.04 0.59
N GLY A 337 -8.87 -27.08 0.60
CA GLY A 337 -8.10 -27.97 -0.28
C GLY A 337 -8.06 -29.43 0.18
N ASP A 338 -7.47 -30.31 -0.64
CA ASP A 338 -7.37 -31.76 -0.40
C ASP A 338 -6.58 -32.11 0.88
N THR A 339 -7.25 -32.61 1.92
CA THR A 339 -6.69 -33.04 3.21
C THR A 339 -6.05 -34.43 3.12
N SER A 340 -4.86 -34.51 2.53
CA SER A 340 -3.96 -35.63 2.78
C SER A 340 -3.23 -35.45 4.11
N GLU A 341 -2.82 -36.53 4.76
CA GLU A 341 -2.06 -36.48 6.03
C GLU A 341 -0.78 -35.64 5.89
N GLU A 342 -0.10 -35.73 4.74
CA GLU A 342 1.10 -34.94 4.45
C GLU A 342 0.81 -33.44 4.31
N THR A 343 -0.35 -33.06 3.77
CA THR A 343 -0.74 -31.66 3.56
C THR A 343 -1.44 -31.04 4.76
N ALA A 344 -1.96 -31.85 5.67
CA ALA A 344 -2.68 -31.38 6.87
C ALA A 344 -1.80 -30.45 7.73
N LYS A 345 -0.53 -30.82 7.95
CA LYS A 345 0.44 -29.99 8.68
C LYS A 345 0.68 -28.63 8.01
N TYR A 346 0.79 -28.60 6.68
CA TYR A 346 0.98 -27.35 5.95
C TYR A 346 -0.29 -26.47 5.97
N ARG A 347 -1.48 -27.06 6.02
CA ARG A 347 -2.74 -26.30 6.17
C ARG A 347 -2.88 -25.64 7.53
N ALA A 348 -2.47 -26.31 8.60
CA ALA A 348 -2.48 -25.72 9.94
C ALA A 348 -1.58 -24.47 10.00
N PHE A 349 -0.39 -24.53 9.38
CA PHE A 349 0.44 -23.35 9.19
C PHE A 349 -0.21 -22.30 8.28
N LEU A 350 -0.78 -22.72 7.15
CA LEU A 350 -1.42 -21.84 6.17
C LEU A 350 -2.55 -21.00 6.78
N GLY A 351 -3.37 -21.58 7.65
CA GLY A 351 -4.43 -20.85 8.35
C GLY A 351 -3.88 -19.73 9.23
N ARG A 352 -2.84 -20.03 10.03
CA ARG A 352 -2.16 -19.04 10.90
C ARG A 352 -1.53 -17.92 10.05
N TYR A 353 -0.83 -18.30 8.98
CA TYR A 353 -0.19 -17.35 8.08
C TYR A 353 -1.18 -16.49 7.30
N ALA A 354 -2.29 -17.07 6.81
CA ALA A 354 -3.34 -16.33 6.13
C ALA A 354 -3.99 -15.29 7.04
N HIS A 355 -4.29 -15.67 8.29
CA HIS A 355 -4.82 -14.75 9.29
C HIS A 355 -3.87 -13.56 9.49
N TYR A 356 -2.59 -13.83 9.72
CA TYR A 356 -1.56 -12.80 9.87
C TYR A 356 -1.49 -11.86 8.66
N VAL A 357 -1.36 -12.40 7.44
CA VAL A 357 -1.18 -11.59 6.22
C VAL A 357 -2.40 -10.71 5.93
N LEU A 358 -3.60 -11.24 6.11
CA LEU A 358 -4.84 -10.49 5.88
C LEU A 358 -4.99 -9.36 6.91
N LEU A 359 -4.75 -9.66 8.20
CA LEU A 359 -4.74 -8.65 9.25
C LEU A 359 -3.68 -7.58 8.96
N ARG A 360 -2.46 -8.00 8.60
CA ARG A 360 -1.36 -7.11 8.25
C ARG A 360 -1.73 -6.14 7.14
N ALA A 361 -2.27 -6.64 6.03
CA ALA A 361 -2.67 -5.83 4.88
C ALA A 361 -3.86 -4.90 5.15
N GLN A 362 -4.72 -5.25 6.11
CA GLN A 362 -5.85 -4.41 6.52
C GLN A 362 -5.51 -3.34 7.54
N CYS A 363 -4.47 -3.56 8.35
CA CYS A 363 -4.13 -2.68 9.45
C CYS A 363 -3.03 -1.70 9.08
N PHE A 364 -1.99 -2.17 8.38
CA PHE A 364 -0.75 -1.43 8.17
C PHE A 364 -0.28 -1.52 6.72
N GLY A 365 0.48 -0.52 6.28
CA GLY A 365 1.15 -0.50 4.99
C GLY A 365 2.64 -0.15 5.11
N GLY A 366 3.42 -0.60 4.12
CA GLY A 366 4.86 -0.39 4.08
C GLY A 366 5.55 -0.90 5.34
N MET A 367 6.54 -0.16 5.82
CA MET A 367 7.30 -0.45 7.05
C MET A 367 6.62 0.14 8.30
N PHE A 368 5.30 -0.03 8.42
CA PHE A 368 4.48 0.55 9.50
C PHE A 368 4.58 2.08 9.53
N ASP A 369 4.50 2.71 8.35
CA ASP A 369 4.62 4.17 8.21
C ASP A 369 3.54 4.92 9.01
N GLU A 370 2.38 4.29 9.27
CA GLU A 370 1.33 4.87 10.12
C GLU A 370 1.77 5.08 11.57
N ILE A 371 2.76 4.31 12.05
CA ILE A 371 3.39 4.43 13.37
C ILE A 371 4.71 5.23 13.24
N ALA A 372 5.51 4.91 12.22
CA ALA A 372 6.87 5.43 12.06
C ALA A 372 6.94 6.84 11.50
N ALA A 373 5.96 7.31 10.72
CA ALA A 373 6.04 8.61 10.06
C ALA A 373 5.87 9.76 11.06
N PRO A 374 6.73 10.79 11.03
CA PRO A 374 6.45 12.04 11.72
C PRO A 374 5.20 12.67 11.10
N SER A 375 4.37 13.30 11.92
CA SER A 375 3.15 13.98 11.46
C SER A 375 3.53 14.95 10.31
N ALA A 376 3.10 14.64 9.08
CA ALA A 376 3.49 15.41 7.89
C ALA A 376 2.98 16.88 7.92
N LYS A 377 2.17 17.23 8.92
CA LYS A 377 1.59 18.56 9.10
C LYS A 377 2.59 19.59 9.65
N ASP A 378 3.70 19.17 10.25
CA ASP A 378 4.59 20.11 10.95
C ASP A 378 5.56 20.87 10.04
N THR A 379 5.81 20.40 8.82
CA THR A 379 6.88 20.98 7.99
C THR A 379 6.46 22.11 7.04
N LYS A 380 5.17 22.37 6.79
CA LYS A 380 4.77 23.25 5.66
C LYS A 380 3.75 24.37 5.89
N LYS A 381 3.19 24.61 7.08
CA LYS A 381 2.25 25.75 7.28
C LYS A 381 2.56 26.62 8.49
N LYS A 382 3.48 27.58 8.31
CA LYS A 382 3.83 28.66 9.26
C LYS A 382 2.71 29.66 9.63
N LYS A 383 1.42 29.45 9.31
CA LYS A 383 0.37 30.49 9.51
C LYS A 383 -1.05 30.02 9.86
N ALA A 384 -1.29 28.75 10.15
CA ALA A 384 -2.62 28.29 10.57
C ALA A 384 -2.63 28.02 12.08
N ALA A 385 -3.71 28.43 12.77
CA ALA A 385 -3.90 28.20 14.20
C ALA A 385 -3.75 26.70 14.56
N PRO A 386 -3.14 26.38 15.70
CA PRO A 386 -2.93 25.00 16.13
C PRO A 386 -4.30 24.33 16.34
N LYS A 387 -4.63 23.36 15.49
CA LYS A 387 -5.76 22.46 15.76
C LYS A 387 -5.35 21.52 16.89
N PRO A 388 -6.26 21.14 17.82
CA PRO A 388 -5.95 20.19 18.87
C PRO A 388 -5.37 18.92 18.25
N ILE A 389 -4.14 18.61 18.67
CA ILE A 389 -3.28 17.57 18.12
C ILE A 389 -3.76 16.26 18.73
N THR A 390 -4.71 15.60 18.08
CA THR A 390 -4.89 14.14 18.19
C THR A 390 -3.96 13.41 17.22
N SER A 391 -2.82 14.02 16.87
CA SER A 391 -1.99 13.67 15.71
C SER A 391 -0.62 13.11 16.05
N THR A 392 -0.45 12.48 17.21
CA THR A 392 0.66 11.54 17.37
C THR A 392 0.40 10.31 16.48
N SER A 393 1.46 9.70 15.96
CA SER A 393 1.35 8.43 15.22
C SER A 393 0.98 7.25 16.14
N LEU A 394 1.13 7.44 17.44
CA LEU A 394 0.74 6.55 18.53
C LEU A 394 -0.76 6.70 18.86
N LYS A 395 -1.61 6.03 18.09
CA LYS A 395 -3.07 5.99 18.30
C LYS A 395 -3.48 4.72 19.04
N ALA A 396 -4.63 4.75 19.71
CA ALA A 396 -5.21 3.56 20.37
C ALA A 396 -5.50 2.45 19.35
N ASP A 397 -6.18 2.77 18.24
CA ASP A 397 -6.48 1.78 17.18
C ASP A 397 -5.23 1.09 16.62
N HIS A 398 -4.11 1.82 16.51
CA HIS A 398 -2.83 1.27 16.05
C HIS A 398 -2.19 0.36 17.11
N LEU A 399 -2.39 0.65 18.40
CA LEU A 399 -1.90 -0.17 19.51
C LEU A 399 -2.63 -1.51 19.53
N ASP A 400 -3.94 -1.49 19.44
CA ASP A 400 -4.77 -2.69 19.46
C ASP A 400 -4.49 -3.56 18.22
N ALA A 401 -4.38 -2.93 17.04
CA ALA A 401 -3.98 -3.62 15.83
C ALA A 401 -2.55 -4.19 15.93
N ALA A 402 -1.60 -3.49 16.58
CA ALA A 402 -0.23 -3.97 16.76
C ALA A 402 -0.16 -5.16 17.74
N LYS A 403 -0.97 -5.15 18.80
CA LYS A 403 -1.10 -6.28 19.74
C LYS A 403 -1.61 -7.53 19.03
N LEU A 404 -2.72 -7.40 18.30
CA LEU A 404 -3.31 -8.51 17.56
C LEU A 404 -2.36 -9.01 16.44
N LEU A 405 -1.65 -8.11 15.78
CA LEU A 405 -0.65 -8.48 14.78
C LEU A 405 0.54 -9.22 15.39
N LEU A 406 1.01 -8.82 16.58
CA LEU A 406 2.06 -9.53 17.30
C LEU A 406 1.59 -10.95 17.64
N GLU A 407 0.42 -11.10 18.23
CA GLU A 407 -0.15 -12.40 18.61
C GLU A 407 -0.26 -13.36 17.42
N THR A 408 -0.89 -12.91 16.33
CA THR A 408 -1.01 -13.70 15.09
C THR A 408 0.35 -13.99 14.44
N GLY A 409 1.31 -13.08 14.57
CA GLY A 409 2.69 -13.28 14.08
C GLY A 409 3.44 -14.34 14.87
N LEU A 410 3.32 -14.34 16.20
CA LEU A 410 3.90 -15.37 17.08
C LEU A 410 3.27 -16.74 16.84
N ALA A 411 1.97 -16.77 16.52
CA ALA A 411 1.30 -18.00 16.11
C ALA A 411 1.92 -18.60 14.84
N CYS A 412 2.61 -17.83 13.99
CA CYS A 412 3.26 -18.34 12.78
C CYS A 412 4.61 -19.05 13.04
N VAL A 413 5.02 -19.32 14.28
CA VAL A 413 6.21 -20.17 14.52
C VAL A 413 5.96 -21.58 13.98
N LEU A 414 6.93 -22.11 13.21
CA LEU A 414 6.83 -23.46 12.64
C LEU A 414 6.80 -24.52 13.74
N LYS A 415 5.83 -25.42 13.64
CA LYS A 415 5.76 -26.63 14.43
C LYS A 415 6.52 -27.75 13.71
N LYS A 416 6.90 -28.78 14.47
CA LYS A 416 7.64 -29.94 13.94
C LYS A 416 6.88 -30.58 12.77
N GLY A 417 7.55 -30.71 11.63
CA GLY A 417 7.01 -31.29 10.41
C GLY A 417 6.42 -30.28 9.43
N GLU A 418 6.20 -29.03 9.84
CA GLU A 418 5.72 -27.95 8.96
C GLU A 418 6.85 -27.28 8.16
N GLU A 419 8.10 -27.68 8.38
CA GLU A 419 9.27 -27.05 7.77
C GLU A 419 9.40 -27.45 6.28
N ASN A 420 9.41 -26.45 5.41
CA ASN A 420 9.82 -26.54 4.01
C ASN A 420 10.26 -25.15 3.50
N GLU A 421 10.75 -25.06 2.26
CA GLU A 421 11.25 -23.79 1.70
C GLU A 421 10.17 -22.69 1.64
N ASN A 422 8.91 -23.03 1.35
CA ASN A 422 7.80 -22.08 1.26
C ASN A 422 7.38 -21.56 2.64
N THR A 423 7.26 -22.43 3.64
CA THR A 423 6.87 -22.07 5.02
C THR A 423 8.02 -21.35 5.72
N ALA A 424 9.28 -21.75 5.49
CA ALA A 424 10.45 -21.04 5.96
C ALA A 424 10.51 -19.60 5.41
N LEU A 425 10.28 -19.42 4.10
CA LEU A 425 10.23 -18.09 3.49
C LEU A 425 9.08 -17.22 4.07
N ALA A 426 7.92 -17.82 4.34
CA ALA A 426 6.81 -17.14 4.99
C ALA A 426 7.18 -16.69 6.42
N VAL A 427 7.78 -17.57 7.23
CA VAL A 427 8.17 -17.27 8.62
C VAL A 427 9.32 -16.28 8.71
N GLU A 428 10.31 -16.36 7.82
CA GLU A 428 11.33 -15.31 7.67
C GLU A 428 10.65 -13.95 7.51
N ARG A 429 9.67 -13.87 6.61
CA ARG A 429 8.99 -12.61 6.34
C ARG A 429 8.19 -12.10 7.52
N VAL A 430 7.47 -12.98 8.24
CA VAL A 430 6.75 -12.60 9.48
C VAL A 430 7.72 -12.07 10.53
N ALA A 431 8.85 -12.76 10.76
CA ALA A 431 9.85 -12.33 11.72
C ALA A 431 10.46 -10.97 11.34
N SER A 432 10.79 -10.78 10.07
CA SER A 432 11.27 -9.51 9.52
C SER A 432 10.24 -8.38 9.68
N ASP A 433 8.94 -8.66 9.50
CA ASP A 433 7.87 -7.68 9.69
C ASP A 433 7.67 -7.32 11.17
N LEU A 434 7.75 -8.28 12.11
CA LEU A 434 7.71 -7.99 13.56
C LEU A 434 8.94 -7.19 14.05
N LEU A 435 10.12 -7.42 13.47
CA LEU A 435 11.29 -6.58 13.67
C LEU A 435 11.06 -5.15 13.16
N GLY A 436 10.37 -5.02 12.02
CA GLY A 436 9.89 -3.75 11.46
C GLY A 436 8.93 -3.02 12.41
N LEU A 437 7.93 -3.72 12.95
CA LEU A 437 6.97 -3.18 13.92
C LEU A 437 7.70 -2.67 15.18
N THR A 438 8.61 -3.47 15.72
CA THR A 438 9.43 -3.10 16.89
C THR A 438 10.24 -1.83 16.63
N THR A 439 10.83 -1.72 15.44
CA THR A 439 11.60 -0.54 15.01
C THR A 439 10.71 0.70 14.86
N ALA A 440 9.53 0.55 14.25
CA ALA A 440 8.57 1.63 14.07
C ALA A 440 8.06 2.18 15.40
N VAL A 441 7.68 1.30 16.33
CA VAL A 441 7.24 1.65 17.69
C VAL A 441 8.36 2.33 18.45
N THR A 442 9.59 1.80 18.40
CA THR A 442 10.75 2.42 19.04
C THR A 442 10.99 3.83 18.53
N GLY A 443 10.95 4.03 17.21
CA GLY A 443 11.12 5.35 16.60
C GLY A 443 10.02 6.33 17.02
N ALA A 444 8.77 5.87 17.09
CA ALA A 444 7.63 6.68 17.53
C ALA A 444 7.73 7.07 19.01
N LEU A 445 8.01 6.11 19.89
CA LEU A 445 8.23 6.35 21.33
C LEU A 445 9.43 7.27 21.58
N THR A 446 10.55 7.05 20.87
CA THR A 446 11.74 7.90 21.01
C THR A 446 11.45 9.36 20.67
N ARG A 447 10.63 9.63 19.65
CA ARG A 447 10.22 11.00 19.31
C ARG A 447 9.27 11.57 20.37
N ALA A 448 8.23 10.82 20.72
CA ALA A 448 7.24 11.25 21.69
C ALA A 448 7.86 11.59 23.06
N LEU A 449 8.83 10.80 23.52
CA LEU A 449 9.43 10.95 24.86
C LEU A 449 10.60 11.94 24.92
N LYS A 450 11.20 12.30 23.77
CA LYS A 450 12.28 13.29 23.68
C LYS A 450 11.78 14.73 23.64
N ASP A 451 10.56 14.96 23.17
CA ASP A 451 9.96 16.29 23.24
C ASP A 451 9.58 16.56 24.70
N ASP A 452 10.29 17.49 25.35
CA ASP A 452 10.08 17.87 26.76
C ASP A 452 8.66 18.40 27.00
N ASP A 453 8.11 18.99 25.96
CA ASP A 453 6.72 19.40 25.88
C ASP A 453 5.94 18.28 25.19
N LEU A 454 5.33 17.35 25.95
CA LEU A 454 4.35 16.34 25.49
C LEU A 454 3.06 16.98 24.91
N LYS A 455 3.15 18.18 24.33
CA LYS A 455 2.05 19.02 23.87
C LYS A 455 1.26 18.27 22.80
N GLY A 456 0.13 17.71 23.22
CA GLY A 456 -0.83 17.02 22.37
C GLY A 456 -0.68 15.49 22.33
N ALA A 457 0.24 14.91 23.10
CA ALA A 457 0.23 13.46 23.29
C ALA A 457 -0.55 13.10 24.57
N ASP A 458 -1.43 12.11 24.47
CA ASP A 458 -2.11 11.54 25.64
C ASP A 458 -1.09 10.75 26.47
N PRO A 459 -0.75 11.20 27.70
CA PRO A 459 0.25 10.53 28.54
C PRO A 459 -0.14 9.09 28.87
N VAL A 460 -1.44 8.83 29.08
CA VAL A 460 -1.97 7.50 29.39
C VAL A 460 -1.75 6.55 28.22
N LEU A 461 -1.99 7.04 26.99
CA LEU A 461 -1.75 6.26 25.79
C LEU A 461 -0.26 6.00 25.56
N ILE A 462 0.61 6.99 25.77
CA ILE A 462 2.07 6.78 25.69
C ILE A 462 2.52 5.72 26.68
N LYS A 463 2.03 5.76 27.92
CA LYS A 463 2.33 4.74 28.93
C LYS A 463 1.93 3.35 28.46
N LYS A 464 0.70 3.18 27.95
CA LYS A 464 0.24 1.89 27.38
C LYS A 464 1.12 1.40 26.22
N TRP A 465 1.62 2.29 25.38
CA TRP A 465 2.58 1.94 24.33
C TRP A 465 3.94 1.52 24.91
N CYS A 466 4.40 2.16 25.99
CA CYS A 466 5.64 1.79 26.68
C CYS A 466 5.51 0.41 27.33
N GLU A 467 4.40 0.14 28.03
CA GLU A 467 4.07 -1.17 28.63
C GLU A 467 4.05 -2.26 27.55
N PHE A 468 3.27 -2.07 26.48
CA PHE A 468 3.23 -3.00 25.36
C PHE A 468 4.61 -3.25 24.75
N TYR A 469 5.42 -2.19 24.59
CA TYR A 469 6.78 -2.31 24.05
C TYR A 469 7.69 -3.15 24.96
N SER A 470 7.70 -2.88 26.27
CA SER A 470 8.62 -3.53 27.20
C SER A 470 8.20 -4.93 27.61
N GLU A 471 6.89 -5.18 27.75
CA GLU A 471 6.36 -6.44 28.29
C GLU A 471 6.06 -7.46 27.20
N SER A 472 5.54 -7.03 26.05
CA SER A 472 5.07 -7.94 25.00
C SER A 472 5.92 -7.85 23.74
N LEU A 473 5.95 -6.69 23.07
CA LEU A 473 6.49 -6.57 21.71
C LEU A 473 7.97 -6.94 21.63
N LEU A 474 8.82 -6.30 22.45
CA LEU A 474 10.26 -6.52 22.38
C LEU A 474 10.66 -7.94 22.84
N PRO A 475 10.22 -8.46 24.00
CA PRO A 475 10.63 -9.79 24.46
C PRO A 475 10.08 -10.91 23.58
N GLN A 476 8.82 -10.82 23.15
CA GLN A 476 8.21 -11.88 22.34
C GLN A 476 8.78 -11.91 20.93
N THR A 477 9.04 -10.76 20.31
CA THR A 477 9.73 -10.70 19.00
C THR A 477 11.15 -11.29 19.11
N ARG A 478 11.91 -10.98 20.17
CA ARG A 478 13.22 -11.61 20.41
C ARG A 478 13.12 -13.12 20.56
N SER A 479 12.14 -13.59 21.32
CA SER A 479 11.90 -15.01 21.54
C SER A 479 11.57 -15.72 20.23
N MET A 480 10.71 -15.13 19.40
CA MET A 480 10.39 -15.66 18.07
C MET A 480 11.62 -15.73 17.18
N VAL A 481 12.37 -14.64 17.02
CA VAL A 481 13.60 -14.61 16.20
C VAL A 481 14.61 -15.66 16.67
N LYS A 482 14.79 -15.81 17.99
CA LYS A 482 15.70 -16.82 18.55
C LYS A 482 15.23 -18.25 18.25
N LYS A 483 13.91 -18.50 18.30
CA LYS A 483 13.32 -19.83 18.02
C LYS A 483 13.37 -20.16 16.53
N THR A 484 13.12 -19.19 15.65
CA THR A 484 13.03 -19.42 14.20
C THR A 484 14.37 -19.38 13.49
N ALA A 485 15.37 -18.64 14.01
CA ALA A 485 16.67 -18.49 13.35
C ALA A 485 17.36 -19.82 13.00
N PRO A 486 17.47 -20.83 13.90
CA PRO A 486 18.10 -22.11 13.54
C PRO A 486 17.37 -22.85 12.41
N THR A 487 16.04 -22.77 12.38
CA THR A 487 15.24 -23.36 11.31
C THR A 487 15.46 -22.64 9.99
N LEU A 488 15.51 -21.30 10.00
CA LEU A 488 15.75 -20.50 8.79
C LEU A 488 17.16 -20.66 8.23
N ASP A 489 18.17 -20.78 9.11
CA ASP A 489 19.56 -21.00 8.73
C ASP A 489 19.72 -22.31 7.93
N ALA A 490 18.93 -23.35 8.25
CA ALA A 490 18.91 -24.61 7.50
C ALA A 490 18.43 -24.46 6.05
N TYR A 491 17.67 -23.40 5.74
CA TYR A 491 17.20 -23.03 4.40
C TYR A 491 18.04 -21.91 3.76
N GLY A 492 19.15 -21.50 4.39
CA GLY A 492 19.96 -20.37 3.92
C GLY A 492 19.26 -19.02 4.02
N LEU A 493 18.23 -18.91 4.86
CA LEU A 493 17.50 -17.67 5.14
C LEU A 493 18.03 -17.08 6.45
N PHE A 494 18.47 -15.83 6.42
CA PHE A 494 19.11 -15.20 7.57
C PHE A 494 18.29 -14.01 8.05
N LEU A 495 17.97 -14.01 9.34
CA LEU A 495 17.38 -12.84 10.00
C LEU A 495 18.47 -11.83 10.39
N PRO A 496 18.17 -10.52 10.42
CA PRO A 496 19.11 -9.52 10.90
C PRO A 496 19.61 -9.84 12.32
N SER A 497 20.93 -9.93 12.51
CA SER A 497 21.51 -10.29 13.81
C SER A 497 21.25 -9.24 14.91
N ARG A 498 20.91 -8.01 14.53
CA ARG A 498 20.61 -6.90 15.45
C ARG A 498 19.17 -6.47 15.28
N MET A 499 18.42 -6.45 16.38
CA MET A 499 17.09 -5.88 16.41
C MET A 499 17.15 -4.34 16.43
N GLY A 500 17.41 -3.74 15.28
CA GLY A 500 17.21 -2.31 15.02
C GLY A 500 17.72 -1.34 16.12
N PRO A 501 17.20 -0.11 16.15
CA PRO A 501 17.33 0.77 17.31
C PRO A 501 16.44 0.27 18.45
N THR A 502 16.94 0.33 19.70
CA THR A 502 16.15 0.05 20.91
C THR A 502 15.88 1.33 21.69
N LEU A 503 14.73 1.42 22.34
CA LEU A 503 14.42 2.52 23.26
C LEU A 503 15.38 2.49 24.46
N SER A 504 16.01 3.62 24.79
CA SER A 504 16.88 3.73 25.97
C SER A 504 16.08 3.53 27.25
N GLN A 505 16.66 2.85 28.24
CA GLN A 505 16.00 2.57 29.52
C GLN A 505 15.49 3.85 30.22
N ASP A 506 16.24 4.95 30.14
CA ASP A 506 15.83 6.24 30.74
C ASP A 506 14.54 6.78 30.11
N LEU A 507 14.42 6.72 28.79
CA LEU A 507 13.20 7.16 28.08
C LEU A 507 12.04 6.23 28.39
N LEU A 508 12.27 4.92 28.43
CA LEU A 508 11.24 3.94 28.77
C LEU A 508 10.71 4.19 30.20
N GLN A 509 11.60 4.36 31.18
CA GLN A 509 11.21 4.70 32.56
C GLN A 509 10.48 6.04 32.63
N LYS A 510 10.91 7.06 31.85
CA LYS A 510 10.20 8.34 31.73
C LYS A 510 8.76 8.12 31.23
N GLY A 511 8.57 7.28 30.22
CA GLY A 511 7.24 6.97 29.67
C GLY A 511 6.34 6.19 30.62
N LEU A 512 6.90 5.25 31.37
CA LEU A 512 6.15 4.44 32.35
C LEU A 512 5.68 5.27 33.57
N LYS A 513 6.39 6.34 33.93
CA LYS A 513 6.10 7.21 35.08
C LYS A 513 5.16 8.38 34.79
N LEU A 514 4.60 8.50 33.58
CA LEU A 514 3.82 9.67 33.19
C LEU A 514 2.57 9.91 34.05
N ASP A 515 1.91 8.84 34.52
CA ASP A 515 0.68 8.95 35.33
C ASP A 515 0.90 9.50 36.75
N GLU A 516 2.09 9.30 37.33
CA GLU A 516 2.37 9.71 38.71
C GLU A 516 2.48 11.24 38.84
N SER A 517 2.94 11.90 37.77
CA SER A 517 3.25 13.33 37.79
C SER A 517 2.03 14.24 37.58
N SER A 518 0.98 13.78 36.91
CA SER A 518 -0.21 14.60 36.62
C SER A 518 -1.23 14.64 37.77
N SER A 519 -1.15 13.71 38.72
CA SER A 519 -2.07 13.66 39.87
C SER A 519 -1.55 14.41 41.10
N ALA A 520 -0.23 14.63 41.21
CA ALA A 520 0.40 15.23 42.39
C ALA A 520 0.48 16.77 42.38
N GLY A 521 0.03 17.44 41.32
CA GLY A 521 0.24 18.88 41.11
C GLY A 521 -0.83 19.83 41.67
N ASP A 522 -1.96 19.33 42.18
CA ASP A 522 -3.10 20.16 42.61
C ASP A 522 -3.42 20.08 44.12
N ALA A 523 -2.52 19.49 44.92
CA ALA A 523 -2.78 19.20 46.34
C ALA A 523 -1.77 19.80 47.35
N GLU A 524 -0.85 20.68 46.95
CA GLU A 524 0.07 21.34 47.89
C GLU A 524 0.11 22.86 47.76
N GLU A 525 -0.95 23.50 48.25
CA GLU A 525 -0.86 24.83 48.85
C GLU A 525 -1.65 24.85 50.18
N SER A 526 -1.24 24.03 51.16
CA SER A 526 -1.51 24.24 52.60
C SER A 526 -0.99 23.08 53.45
N GLU A 527 0.24 23.19 53.97
CA GLU A 527 0.56 23.11 55.41
C GLU A 527 2.05 22.87 55.65
N THR A 528 2.73 23.96 55.94
CA THR A 528 3.92 23.99 56.79
C THR A 528 3.63 23.38 58.17
N SER A 529 4.39 22.37 58.62
CA SER A 529 5.32 22.48 59.76
C SER A 529 5.79 21.13 60.38
N LYS A 530 7.12 21.03 60.59
CA LYS A 530 7.88 20.36 61.69
C LYS A 530 7.50 18.89 62.03
N LYS A 531 8.42 17.93 62.17
CA LYS A 531 9.63 17.96 63.03
C LYS A 531 10.43 16.65 62.86
N GLU A 532 11.72 16.77 63.11
CA GLU A 532 12.83 15.79 63.23
C GLU A 532 12.53 14.50 64.03
N ALA A 533 13.15 13.37 63.64
CA ALA A 533 14.38 12.84 64.25
C ALA A 533 14.49 11.29 64.19
N SER A 534 15.71 10.80 63.88
CA SER A 534 16.36 9.58 64.45
C SER A 534 15.79 8.22 63.99
N SER A 535 16.49 7.10 63.77
CA SER A 535 17.83 6.53 64.02
C SER A 535 17.82 5.16 63.27
N ASP A 536 18.85 4.81 62.49
CA ASP A 536 19.87 3.80 62.84
C ASP A 536 19.32 2.37 63.04
N GLU A 537 19.65 1.43 62.13
CA GLU A 537 20.32 0.15 62.44
C GLU A 537 20.43 -0.80 61.22
N GLU A 538 21.61 -1.42 61.17
CA GLU A 538 22.12 -2.43 60.24
C GLU A 538 21.38 -3.79 60.37
N LYS A 539 21.31 -4.57 59.29
CA LYS A 539 21.68 -6.00 59.37
C LYS A 539 21.91 -6.67 58.03
N GLU A 540 23.14 -7.12 57.85
CA GLU A 540 23.55 -8.25 57.00
C GLU A 540 22.77 -9.52 57.34
N SER A 541 22.46 -10.33 56.32
CA SER A 541 22.62 -11.77 56.41
C SER A 541 22.77 -12.39 55.02
N ASP A 542 24.00 -12.81 54.73
CA ASP A 542 24.29 -13.93 53.83
C ASP A 542 23.45 -15.15 54.21
N HIS A 543 22.89 -15.85 53.23
CA HIS A 543 22.83 -17.31 53.31
C HIS A 543 22.79 -17.96 51.92
N ALA A 544 23.60 -19.02 51.83
CA ALA A 544 24.03 -19.77 50.67
C ALA A 544 22.97 -20.72 50.07
N ASP A 545 23.26 -21.09 48.81
CA ASP A 545 23.09 -22.38 48.14
C ASP A 545 22.16 -23.42 48.79
N GLU A 546 21.19 -23.90 48.02
CA GLU A 546 20.94 -25.34 47.90
C GLU A 546 20.30 -25.67 46.55
N GLU A 547 21.04 -26.44 45.75
CA GLU A 547 20.53 -27.21 44.63
C GLU A 547 19.54 -28.26 45.14
N ALA A 548 18.38 -28.38 44.48
CA ALA A 548 17.59 -29.60 44.54
C ALA A 548 16.91 -29.86 43.20
N ALA A 549 17.45 -30.86 42.51
CA ALA A 549 16.82 -31.55 41.40
C ALA A 549 15.46 -32.13 41.84
N GLY A 550 14.43 -31.87 41.05
CA GLY A 550 13.08 -32.39 41.24
C GLY A 550 12.44 -32.62 39.89
N GLU A 551 12.83 -33.71 39.27
CA GLU A 551 12.17 -34.33 38.12
C GLU A 551 10.79 -34.82 38.57
N SER A 552 9.72 -34.19 38.09
CA SER A 552 8.36 -34.72 38.21
C SER A 552 7.65 -34.57 36.87
N ASP A 553 7.72 -35.68 36.14
CA ASP A 553 6.93 -36.02 34.97
C ASP A 553 5.46 -36.19 35.40
N ALA A 554 4.59 -35.31 34.93
CA ALA A 554 3.13 -35.44 35.05
C ALA A 554 2.49 -35.01 33.72
N PRO A 555 1.70 -35.88 33.08
CA PRO A 555 1.01 -35.55 31.84
C PRO A 555 -0.15 -34.61 32.17
N LEU A 556 -0.04 -33.36 31.69
CA LEU A 556 -1.18 -32.46 31.58
C LEU A 556 -2.02 -32.95 30.40
N GLU A 557 -3.19 -33.51 30.70
CA GLU A 557 -4.27 -33.64 29.72
C GLU A 557 -4.65 -32.21 29.28
N GLU A 558 -4.40 -31.92 28.01
CA GLU A 558 -4.89 -30.70 27.35
C GLU A 558 -6.40 -30.88 27.15
N ASP A 559 -7.19 -30.27 28.04
CA ASP A 559 -8.59 -29.94 27.77
C ASP A 559 -8.61 -28.97 26.58
N GLU A 560 -8.99 -29.50 25.42
CA GLU A 560 -9.35 -28.74 24.23
C GLU A 560 -10.66 -27.99 24.49
N ASP A 561 -10.57 -26.86 25.21
CA ASP A 561 -11.66 -25.88 25.25
C ASP A 561 -11.80 -25.25 23.86
N GLU A 562 -12.73 -25.82 23.10
CA GLU A 562 -13.32 -25.32 21.87
C GLU A 562 -13.98 -23.95 22.13
N VAL A 563 -13.17 -22.89 22.08
CA VAL A 563 -13.69 -21.51 22.07
C VAL A 563 -14.30 -21.25 20.70
N GLU A 564 -15.60 -21.55 20.56
CA GLU A 564 -16.42 -21.09 19.45
C GLU A 564 -16.32 -19.56 19.34
N GLU A 565 -15.71 -19.09 18.25
CA GLU A 565 -15.66 -17.67 17.87
C GLU A 565 -17.07 -17.15 17.54
N GLU A 566 -17.80 -16.77 18.57
CA GLU A 566 -19.07 -16.05 18.51
C GLU A 566 -18.78 -14.54 18.25
N LEU A 567 -18.31 -14.19 17.06
CA LEU A 567 -17.92 -12.81 16.71
C LEU A 567 -18.32 -12.36 15.29
N ASP A 568 -19.43 -12.85 14.74
CA ASP A 568 -19.87 -12.48 13.38
C ASP A 568 -21.34 -11.99 13.28
N ASP A 569 -21.96 -11.55 14.39
CA ASP A 569 -23.37 -11.12 14.44
C ASP A 569 -23.57 -9.61 14.79
N MET A 570 -22.67 -8.74 14.34
CA MET A 570 -22.92 -7.29 14.34
C MET A 570 -22.68 -6.70 12.96
N ASP A 571 -23.76 -6.65 12.16
CA ASP A 571 -24.13 -5.60 11.18
C ASP A 571 -24.97 -6.20 10.03
N GLU A 572 -26.11 -6.80 10.37
CA GLU A 572 -27.21 -7.02 9.42
C GLU A 572 -28.05 -5.73 9.37
N TYR A 573 -27.56 -4.73 8.62
CA TYR A 573 -28.38 -3.60 8.20
C TYR A 573 -29.30 -4.09 7.08
N GLU A 574 -30.51 -4.45 7.46
CA GLU A 574 -31.69 -4.64 6.62
C GLU A 574 -31.92 -3.33 5.82
N TYR A 575 -31.50 -3.33 4.55
CA TYR A 575 -31.90 -2.30 3.61
C TYR A 575 -33.29 -2.67 3.11
N ASP A 576 -34.31 -2.04 3.68
CA ASP A 576 -35.66 -1.99 3.10
C ASP A 576 -35.55 -1.26 1.74
N GLU A 577 -35.53 -2.06 0.68
CA GLU A 577 -35.61 -1.63 -0.71
C GLU A 577 -37.08 -1.26 -1.01
N GLU A 578 -37.52 -0.09 -0.55
CA GLU A 578 -38.77 0.52 -1.02
C GLU A 578 -38.60 0.94 -2.49
N GLU A 579 -38.90 0.00 -3.40
CA GLU A 579 -39.18 0.26 -4.82
C GLU A 579 -40.43 1.17 -4.91
N GLU A 580 -40.20 2.49 -4.93
CA GLU A 580 -41.18 3.48 -5.36
C GLU A 580 -41.42 3.32 -6.88
N TYR A 581 -42.42 2.50 -7.22
CA TYR A 581 -42.97 2.36 -8.56
C TYR A 581 -43.69 3.67 -8.92
N TYR A 582 -43.05 4.55 -9.68
CA TYR A 582 -43.75 5.64 -10.34
C TYR A 582 -44.53 5.07 -11.54
N ASP A 583 -45.83 4.92 -11.31
CA ASP A 583 -46.85 4.69 -12.33
C ASP A 583 -47.07 6.01 -13.08
N ASP A 584 -46.45 6.15 -14.26
CA ASP A 584 -46.69 7.25 -15.19
C ASP A 584 -48.09 7.08 -15.84
N GLU A 585 -49.13 7.46 -15.10
CA GLU A 585 -50.43 7.84 -15.68
C GLU A 585 -50.50 9.37 -15.85
N ASP A 586 -50.23 9.84 -17.07
CA ASP A 586 -50.75 11.10 -17.62
C ASP A 586 -51.15 10.77 -19.07
N GLU A 587 -52.42 10.57 -19.41
CA GLU A 587 -53.55 11.51 -19.52
C GLU A 587 -53.91 11.71 -21.00
N LEU A 588 -55.22 11.63 -21.24
CA LEU A 588 -55.93 11.77 -22.52
C LEU A 588 -56.85 12.99 -22.40
#